data_AF-A0A846HUC2-F1
#
_entry.id   AF-A0A846HUC2-F1
#
_cell.length_a   1.000
_cell.length_b   1.000
_cell.length_c   1.000
_cell.angle_alpha   90.00
_cell.angle_beta   90.00
_cell.angle_gamma   90.00
#
_symmetry.space_group_name_H-M   'P 1'
#
loop_
_entity.id
_entity.type
_entity.pdbx_description
1 polymer ?
#
loop_
_entity_poly.entity_id
_entity_poly.type
_entity_poly.pdbx_seq_one_letter_code
_entity_poly.pdbx_strand_id
1 'polypeptide(L)'
;MVLLQEDDHIKGVVEKPVYRHDMNAGIYLLNPELRQRIPKGQRTDMTDLMTTLLAEKKRLLTYPIIEYWLDIGRHPDLELARAEFDVHFGDE
;
A
#
# COMPACT_ATOMS: atom_id res chain seq x y z
N MET A 1 11.70 -10.55 -19.33
CA MET A 1 13.16 -10.45 -19.13
C MET A 1 13.48 -8.99 -18.85
N VAL A 2 14.33 -8.70 -17.87
CA VAL A 2 14.77 -7.33 -17.55
C VAL A 2 16.29 -7.27 -17.49
N LEU A 3 16.86 -6.22 -18.07
CA LEU A 3 18.29 -5.94 -18.09
C LEU A 3 18.65 -5.07 -16.89
N LEU A 4 19.67 -5.48 -16.14
CA LEU A 4 20.27 -4.66 -15.09
C LEU A 4 21.40 -3.86 -15.75
N GLN A 5 21.32 -2.54 -15.69
CA GLN A 5 22.23 -1.63 -16.38
C GLN A 5 22.76 -0.58 -15.41
N GLU A 6 24.02 -0.20 -15.60
CA GLU A 6 24.67 0.94 -14.96
C GLU A 6 25.32 1.76 -16.08
N ASP A 7 24.91 3.03 -16.21
CA ASP A 7 25.19 3.88 -17.37
C ASP A 7 24.88 3.17 -18.69
N ASP A 8 25.83 3.05 -19.62
CA ASP A 8 25.64 2.37 -20.91
C ASP A 8 26.04 0.87 -20.89
N HIS A 9 26.32 0.30 -19.72
CA HIS A 9 26.82 -1.08 -19.60
C HIS A 9 25.79 -2.02 -18.99
N ILE A 10 25.49 -3.12 -19.70
CA ILE A 10 24.67 -4.22 -19.19
C ILE A 10 25.48 -4.99 -18.14
N LYS A 11 24.95 -5.07 -16.92
CA LYS A 11 25.53 -5.77 -15.77
C LYS A 11 24.90 -7.14 -15.53
N GLY A 12 23.69 -7.38 -16.04
CA GLY A 12 23.02 -8.66 -15.85
C GLY A 12 21.66 -8.76 -16.54
N VAL A 13 21.11 -9.97 -16.53
CA VAL A 13 19.80 -10.29 -17.13
C VAL A 13 18.99 -11.10 -16.11
N VAL A 14 17.73 -10.71 -15.90
CA VAL A 14 16.76 -11.45 -15.09
C VAL A 14 15.64 -11.96 -15.98
N GLU A 15 15.51 -13.28 -16.09
CA GLU A 15 14.39 -13.91 -16.78
C GLU A 15 13.20 -14.07 -15.82
N LYS A 16 11.99 -13.71 -16.27
CA LYS A 16 10.75 -13.66 -15.46
C LYS A 16 10.94 -12.98 -14.08
N PRO A 17 11.31 -11.69 -14.05
CA PRO A 17 11.52 -10.98 -12.79
C PRO A 17 10.23 -10.95 -11.98
N VAL A 18 10.33 -11.23 -10.68
CA VAL A 18 9.27 -11.02 -9.71
C VAL A 18 9.59 -9.75 -8.95
N TYR A 19 8.75 -8.74 -9.10
CA TYR A 19 8.86 -7.49 -8.36
C TYR A 19 7.99 -7.56 -7.12
N ARG A 20 8.62 -7.35 -5.95
CA ARG A 20 7.91 -7.15 -4.69
C ARG A 20 8.03 -5.68 -4.32
N HIS A 21 6.89 -5.06 -4.09
CA HIS A 21 6.80 -3.68 -3.64
C HIS A 21 5.95 -3.64 -2.39
N ASP A 22 6.44 -2.94 -1.37
CA ASP A 22 5.62 -2.59 -0.21
C ASP A 22 4.65 -1.49 -0.64
N MET A 23 3.35 -1.79 -0.50
CA MET A 23 2.28 -0.88 -0.88
C MET A 23 1.49 -0.49 0.36
N ASN A 24 0.92 0.72 0.33
CA ASN A 24 0.03 1.18 1.40
C ASN A 24 -1.30 0.41 1.32
N ALA A 25 -1.64 -0.35 2.36
CA ALA A 25 -2.87 -1.14 2.42
C ALA A 25 -4.13 -0.33 2.76
N GLY A 26 -4.04 0.99 2.96
CA GLY A 26 -5.21 1.80 3.33
C GLY A 26 -5.74 1.56 4.75
N ILE A 27 -5.03 0.78 5.58
CA ILE A 27 -5.37 0.49 6.98
C ILE A 27 -4.42 1.28 7.88
N TYR A 28 -4.99 2.03 8.83
CA TYR A 28 -4.22 2.91 9.70
C TYR A 28 -4.66 2.77 11.16
N LEU A 29 -3.68 2.68 12.06
CA LEU A 29 -3.88 2.78 13.49
C LEU A 29 -3.35 4.12 13.98
N LEU A 30 -4.23 4.96 14.54
CA LEU A 30 -3.92 6.35 14.89
C LEU A 30 -4.24 6.63 16.36
N ASN A 31 -3.40 7.43 17.02
CA ASN A 31 -3.75 8.03 18.31
C ASN A 31 -4.84 9.10 18.07
N PRO A 32 -5.97 9.10 18.81
CA PRO A 32 -7.03 10.10 18.69
C PRO A 32 -6.57 11.57 18.76
N GLU A 33 -5.49 11.86 19.48
CA GLU A 33 -4.91 13.21 19.58
C GLU A 33 -4.42 13.77 18.23
N LEU A 34 -4.13 12.89 17.26
CA LEU A 34 -3.72 13.27 15.91
C LEU A 34 -4.82 14.02 15.14
N ARG A 35 -6.09 13.87 15.56
CA ARG A 35 -7.22 14.61 14.99
C ARG A 35 -7.01 16.13 14.98
N GLN A 36 -6.29 16.67 15.95
CA GLN A 36 -6.01 18.12 16.04
C GLN A 36 -5.10 18.62 14.89
N ARG A 37 -4.39 17.71 14.20
CA ARG A 37 -3.52 18.03 13.05
C ARG A 37 -4.26 18.00 11.72
N ILE A 38 -5.54 17.60 11.71
CA ILE A 38 -6.39 17.61 10.51
C ILE A 38 -7.06 18.99 10.44
N PRO A 39 -6.77 19.82 9.41
CA PRO A 39 -7.37 21.14 9.28
C PRO A 39 -8.90 21.07 9.13
N LYS A 40 -9.61 21.93 9.85
CA LYS A 40 -11.08 21.99 9.77
C LYS A 40 -11.52 22.57 8.43
N GLY A 41 -12.50 21.91 7.81
CA GLY A 41 -13.11 22.40 6.56
C GLY A 41 -12.24 22.20 5.32
N GLN A 42 -11.10 21.50 5.44
CA GLN A 42 -10.24 21.15 4.33
C GLN A 42 -10.27 19.63 4.13
N ARG A 43 -10.28 19.20 2.86
CA ARG A 43 -10.02 17.80 2.54
C ARG A 43 -8.57 17.48 2.91
N THR A 44 -8.35 16.38 3.60
CA THR A 44 -7.03 15.89 3.98
C THR A 44 -7.05 14.38 3.79
N ASP A 45 -6.21 13.89 2.88
CA ASP A 45 -6.04 12.47 2.65
C ASP A 45 -5.01 11.91 3.67
N MET A 46 -4.96 10.59 3.87
CA MET A 46 -4.05 10.02 4.86
C MET A 46 -2.58 10.28 4.53
N THR A 47 -2.24 10.37 3.24
CA THR A 47 -0.91 10.76 2.77
C THR A 47 -0.51 12.17 3.18
N ASP A 48 -1.47 13.09 3.25
CA ASP A 48 -1.24 14.45 3.71
C ASP A 48 -0.92 14.45 5.20
N LEU A 49 -1.73 13.75 6.00
CA LEU A 49 -1.50 13.61 7.44
C LEU A 49 -0.13 12.97 7.73
N MET A 50 0.24 11.92 7.00
CA MET A 50 1.56 11.29 7.13
C MET A 50 2.70 12.28 6.81
N THR A 51 2.57 13.04 5.72
CA THR A 51 3.53 14.08 5.35
C THR A 51 3.69 15.14 6.44
N THR A 52 2.58 15.63 6.99
CA THR A 52 2.59 16.60 8.11
C THR A 52 3.32 16.02 9.33
N LEU A 53 3.03 14.79 9.71
CA LEU A 53 3.65 14.15 10.88
C LEU A 53 5.15 13.90 10.66
N LEU A 54 5.57 13.53 9.45
CA LEU A 54 6.99 13.40 9.09
C LEU A 54 7.72 14.74 9.17
N ALA A 55 7.10 15.83 8.69
CA ALA A 55 7.67 17.18 8.81
C ALA A 55 7.82 17.63 10.27
N GLU A 56 6.90 17.22 11.14
CA GLU A 56 6.97 17.40 12.60
C GLU A 56 7.97 16.44 13.29
N LYS A 57 8.69 15.60 12.54
CA LYS A 57 9.60 14.55 13.04
C LYS A 57 8.92 13.57 13.98
N LYS A 58 7.62 13.33 13.81
CA LYS A 58 6.89 12.28 14.53
C LYS A 58 7.27 10.91 13.97
N ARG A 59 7.21 9.89 14.83
CA ARG A 59 7.48 8.52 14.45
C ARG A 59 6.25 7.91 13.77
N LEU A 60 6.40 7.51 12.52
CA LEU A 60 5.46 6.66 11.80
C LEU A 60 6.02 5.24 11.78
N LEU A 61 5.18 4.25 12.05
CA LEU A 61 5.55 2.84 12.04
C LEU A 61 4.74 2.14 10.94
N THR A 62 5.38 1.20 10.26
CA THR A 62 4.72 0.31 9.31
C THR A 62 4.55 -1.07 9.93
N TYR A 63 3.54 -1.80 9.46
CA TYR A 63 3.36 -3.21 9.79
C TYR A 63 3.11 -3.96 8.48
N PRO A 64 3.95 -4.96 8.14
CA PRO A 64 3.79 -5.70 6.90
C PRO A 64 2.56 -6.62 6.99
N ILE A 65 1.71 -6.56 5.97
CA ILE A 65 0.63 -7.53 5.75
C ILE A 65 1.14 -8.47 4.65
N ILE A 66 1.20 -9.77 4.96
CA ILE A 66 1.75 -10.81 4.06
C ILE A 66 0.62 -11.70 3.52
N GLU A 67 -0.55 -11.58 4.12
CA GLU A 67 -1.79 -12.28 3.77
C GLU A 67 -2.41 -11.74 2.48
N TYR A 68 -3.43 -12.45 2.00
CA TYR A 68 -4.24 -12.01 0.88
C TYR A 68 -4.84 -10.62 1.13
N TRP A 69 -4.63 -9.70 0.18
CA TRP A 69 -5.13 -8.34 0.22
C TRP A 69 -5.62 -7.94 -1.17
N LEU A 70 -6.84 -7.41 -1.24
CA LEU A 70 -7.45 -6.92 -2.48
C LEU A 70 -8.14 -5.58 -2.24
N ASP A 71 -7.82 -4.59 -3.05
CA ASP A 71 -8.50 -3.29 -3.09
C ASP A 71 -9.61 -3.28 -4.14
N ILE A 72 -10.79 -2.76 -3.80
CA ILE A 72 -11.98 -2.74 -4.67
C ILE A 72 -12.24 -1.30 -5.12
N GLY A 73 -11.59 -0.91 -6.22
CA GLY A 73 -11.74 0.44 -6.80
C GLY A 73 -12.71 0.50 -7.99
N ARG A 74 -12.93 -0.62 -8.68
CA ARG A 74 -13.73 -0.70 -9.92
C ARG A 74 -14.61 -1.95 -9.93
N HIS A 75 -15.60 -1.98 -10.82
CA HIS A 75 -16.51 -3.13 -10.97
C HIS A 75 -15.78 -4.48 -11.16
N PRO A 76 -14.74 -4.61 -11.99
CA PRO A 76 -14.02 -5.88 -12.11
C PRO A 76 -13.33 -6.33 -10.82
N ASP A 77 -12.87 -5.37 -10.01
CA ASP A 77 -12.21 -5.67 -8.73
C ASP A 77 -13.22 -6.28 -7.73
N LEU A 78 -14.50 -5.85 -7.78
CA LEU A 78 -15.57 -6.42 -6.98
C LEU A 78 -15.94 -7.84 -7.42
N GLU A 79 -16.02 -8.10 -8.73
CA GLU A 79 -16.30 -9.44 -9.24
C GLU A 79 -15.17 -10.42 -8.89
N LEU A 80 -13.92 -9.95 -8.97
CA LEU A 80 -12.76 -10.71 -8.50
C LEU A 80 -12.86 -11.02 -7.00
N ALA A 81 -13.14 -10.01 -6.18
CA ALA A 81 -13.30 -10.19 -4.74
C ALA A 81 -14.36 -11.25 -4.39
N ARG A 82 -15.49 -11.27 -5.11
CA ARG A 82 -16.56 -12.27 -4.92
C ARG A 82 -16.10 -13.67 -5.30
N ALA A 83 -15.44 -13.83 -6.45
CA ALA A 83 -14.96 -15.12 -6.92
C ALA A 83 -13.88 -15.71 -6.01
N GLU A 84 -13.01 -14.85 -5.47
CA GLU A 84 -11.91 -15.25 -4.60
C GLU A 84 -12.34 -15.39 -3.14
N PHE A 85 -13.48 -14.79 -2.74
CA PHE A 85 -13.97 -14.87 -1.35
C PHE A 85 -14.17 -16.31 -0.90
N ASP A 86 -14.90 -17.12 -1.67
CA ASP A 86 -15.16 -18.51 -1.30
C ASP A 86 -13.87 -19.35 -1.31
N VAL A 87 -12.91 -19.02 -2.17
CA VAL A 87 -11.60 -19.72 -2.25
C VAL A 87 -10.74 -19.46 -1.02
N HIS A 88 -10.79 -18.24 -0.48
CA HIS A 88 -9.94 -17.82 0.64
C HIS A 88 -10.63 -17.89 2.01
N PHE A 89 -11.96 -17.88 2.04
CA PHE A 89 -12.75 -17.71 3.27
C PHE A 89 -14.00 -18.61 3.33
N GLY A 90 -14.31 -19.36 2.28
CA GLY A 90 -15.47 -20.26 2.21
C GLY A 90 -15.14 -21.67 2.67
N ASP A 91 -14.97 -21.87 3.97
CA ASP A 91 -15.09 -23.17 4.65
C ASP A 91 -15.38 -22.93 6.16
N GLU A 92 -16.68 -22.92 6.50
CA GLU A 92 -17.25 -23.36 7.79
C GLU A 92 -18.45 -24.29 7.52
#